data_AF-A0A9W7AEA3-F1
#
_entry.id   AF-A0A9W7AEA3-F1
#
_cell.length_a   1.000
_cell.length_b   1.000
_cell.length_c   1.000
_cell.angle_alpha   90.00
_cell.angle_beta   90.00
_cell.angle_gamma   90.00
#
_symmetry.space_group_name_H-M   'P 1'
#
loop_
_entity.id
_entity.type
_entity.pdbx_description
1 polymer ?
#
loop_
_entity_poly.entity_id
_entity_poly.type
_entity_poly.pdbx_seq_one_letter_code
_entity_poly.pdbx_strand_id
1 'polypeptide(L)'
;MGAAGSVETGEASLAQIEDVSNAAAGAVDQAESLAVNLPEGADAQVAGLVASVSEDQREAVSNMLASATPNMNSDEIAAAVRELGGTLEAIEGAAVLAVVAGGFQAACDMAPAVMTSFAESLAVVGGHLPYIGVACGAIGAIVATFKVSKDQDKNVQTVTLWTASVKDWLIMVAKRVERSSAESTLPLFQALQDSLLVISEQMSTRNRKWRIGKMLSSATFQRDFGLAKTTVLELKNALRDFLDQESQDAQEQMLTDVSNAVVETNEKLDSMNDQLGQIKAMLQAQADEKEAAKNNDQSVKDEEEQIYLNLRKAADVEGDVPFNRFVLAFETFFYAGDDMPPEQRRALKLSIDKDGSGEVSKPEWVKFYRAWTKAEMNVEEYLLKIASDNPTATQLAYQKAAEARAEMNKRMSMAKDMAGDAAKMGAGLMEMGKGKMTGLMGGGMPKMGFGK
;
A
#
# COMPACT_ATOMS: atom_id res chain seq x y z
N MET A 1 -17.00 -49.28 -3.99
CA MET A 1 -17.33 -49.55 -2.58
C MET A 1 -16.85 -48.36 -1.78
N GLY A 2 -17.77 -47.64 -1.13
CA GLY A 2 -17.51 -46.32 -0.55
C GLY A 2 -16.86 -46.37 0.83
N ALA A 3 -16.17 -45.29 1.18
CA ALA A 3 -15.84 -44.94 2.55
C ALA A 3 -16.38 -43.52 2.81
N ALA A 4 -17.31 -43.44 3.76
CA ALA A 4 -17.93 -42.22 4.23
C ALA A 4 -17.01 -41.50 5.23
N GLY A 5 -16.98 -40.18 5.13
CA GLY A 5 -16.38 -39.31 6.14
C GLY A 5 -17.25 -39.24 7.39
N SER A 6 -16.60 -39.21 8.56
CA SER A 6 -17.21 -38.82 9.83
C SER A 6 -16.69 -37.44 10.19
N VAL A 7 -17.63 -36.52 10.39
CA VAL A 7 -17.45 -35.15 10.84
C VAL A 7 -17.44 -35.16 12.37
N GLU A 8 -16.31 -34.87 13.00
CA GLU A 8 -16.26 -34.51 14.42
C GLU A 8 -16.47 -32.99 14.53
N THR A 9 -17.53 -32.63 15.23
CA THR A 9 -17.99 -31.25 15.48
C THR A 9 -17.89 -30.95 16.98
N GLY A 10 -17.42 -29.75 17.31
CA GLY A 10 -18.02 -28.96 18.40
C GLY A 10 -17.27 -28.79 19.72
N GLU A 11 -16.40 -29.70 20.15
CA GLU A 11 -15.80 -29.57 21.50
C GLU A 11 -14.52 -28.72 21.54
N ALA A 12 -13.76 -28.64 20.45
CA ALA A 12 -12.52 -27.85 20.40
C ALA A 12 -12.77 -26.33 20.42
N SER A 13 -13.94 -25.85 19.98
CA SER A 13 -14.24 -24.42 19.95
C SER A 13 -14.67 -23.85 21.30
N LEU A 14 -15.28 -24.65 22.18
CA LEU A 14 -15.69 -24.19 23.50
C LEU A 14 -14.51 -24.02 24.45
N ALA A 15 -13.54 -24.93 24.42
CA ALA A 15 -12.30 -24.79 25.20
C ALA A 15 -11.47 -23.57 24.75
N GLN A 16 -11.43 -23.28 23.45
CA GLN A 16 -10.75 -22.08 22.93
C GLN A 16 -11.49 -20.78 23.29
N ILE A 17 -12.83 -20.80 23.34
CA ILE A 17 -13.62 -19.64 23.78
C ILE A 17 -13.48 -19.43 25.29
N GLU A 18 -13.37 -20.50 26.08
CA GLU A 18 -13.17 -20.43 27.53
C GLU A 18 -11.76 -19.96 27.88
N ASP A 19 -10.72 -20.38 27.15
CA ASP A 19 -9.35 -19.87 27.29
C ASP A 19 -9.24 -18.39 26.89
N VAL A 20 -9.92 -17.95 25.83
CA VAL A 20 -9.96 -16.53 25.45
C VAL A 20 -10.76 -15.71 26.47
N SER A 21 -11.85 -16.25 27.02
CA SER A 21 -12.64 -15.60 28.08
C SER A 21 -11.85 -15.51 29.39
N ASN A 22 -11.05 -16.52 29.73
CA ASN A 22 -10.20 -16.53 30.93
C ASN A 22 -8.98 -15.61 30.75
N ALA A 23 -8.43 -15.50 29.54
CA ALA A 23 -7.40 -14.53 29.22
C ALA A 23 -7.92 -13.08 29.26
N ALA A 24 -9.14 -12.84 28.76
CA ALA A 24 -9.81 -11.54 28.84
C ALA A 24 -10.18 -11.18 30.30
N ALA A 25 -10.68 -12.14 31.09
CA ALA A 25 -10.94 -11.94 32.51
C ALA A 25 -9.65 -11.70 33.31
N GLY A 26 -8.55 -12.39 32.97
CA GLY A 26 -7.23 -12.14 33.57
C GLY A 26 -6.65 -10.76 33.23
N ALA A 27 -6.93 -10.23 32.04
CA ALA A 27 -6.55 -8.87 31.65
C ALA A 27 -7.40 -7.80 32.36
N VAL A 28 -8.69 -8.07 32.60
CA VAL A 28 -9.57 -7.21 33.41
C VAL A 28 -9.17 -7.24 34.89
N ASP A 29 -8.85 -8.41 35.45
CA ASP A 29 -8.37 -8.55 36.84
C ASP A 29 -6.98 -7.90 37.02
N GLN A 30 -6.10 -7.92 36.01
CA GLN A 30 -4.85 -7.17 36.05
C GLN A 30 -5.07 -5.65 35.97
N ALA A 31 -6.04 -5.18 35.18
CA ALA A 31 -6.43 -3.78 35.14
C ALA A 31 -7.10 -3.33 36.46
N GLU A 32 -7.87 -4.19 37.14
CA GLU A 32 -8.41 -3.93 38.48
C GLU A 32 -7.33 -3.99 39.57
N SER A 33 -6.30 -4.84 39.43
CA SER A 33 -5.16 -4.89 40.35
C SER A 33 -4.21 -3.68 40.21
N LEU A 34 -4.28 -2.98 39.07
CA LEU A 34 -3.64 -1.69 38.80
C LEU A 34 -4.55 -0.52 39.16
N ALA A 35 -5.39 -0.66 40.20
CA ALA A 35 -6.07 0.45 40.85
C ALA A 35 -5.04 1.40 41.48
N VAL A 36 -4.39 2.20 40.62
CA VAL A 36 -3.67 3.40 40.98
C VAL A 36 -4.68 4.26 41.72
N ASN A 37 -4.37 4.66 42.96
CA ASN A 37 -5.18 5.64 43.71
C ASN A 37 -5.13 6.98 42.96
N LEU A 38 -5.91 7.09 41.89
CA LEU A 38 -6.10 8.30 41.12
C LEU A 38 -7.04 9.21 41.92
N PRO A 39 -6.85 10.54 41.83
CA PRO A 39 -7.79 11.49 42.42
C PRO A 39 -9.19 11.34 41.79
N GLU A 40 -10.25 11.41 42.61
CA GLU A 40 -11.65 11.23 42.19
C GLU A 40 -11.97 12.02 40.91
N GLY A 41 -12.32 11.30 39.82
CA GLY A 41 -12.68 11.86 38.52
C GLY A 41 -11.61 11.73 37.43
N ALA A 42 -10.34 11.52 37.79
CA ALA A 42 -9.28 11.20 36.82
C ALA A 42 -9.42 9.77 36.28
N ASP A 43 -9.88 8.83 37.09
CA ASP A 43 -10.12 7.42 36.72
C ASP A 43 -10.97 7.25 35.46
N ALA A 44 -12.11 7.93 35.40
CA ALA A 44 -13.03 7.81 34.26
C ALA A 44 -12.44 8.40 32.98
N GLN A 45 -11.62 9.45 33.09
CA GLN A 45 -10.97 10.08 31.94
C GLN A 45 -9.80 9.23 31.43
N VAL A 46 -8.99 8.69 32.34
CA VAL A 46 -7.89 7.76 32.04
C VAL A 46 -8.44 6.47 31.42
N ALA A 47 -9.48 5.88 32.01
CA ALA A 47 -10.14 4.69 31.47
C ALA A 47 -10.76 4.97 30.09
N GLY A 48 -11.39 6.13 29.90
CA GLY A 48 -11.93 6.55 28.60
C GLY A 48 -10.84 6.69 27.54
N LEU A 49 -9.69 7.24 27.91
CA LEU A 49 -8.53 7.38 27.03
C LEU A 49 -7.95 6.01 26.63
N VAL A 50 -7.75 5.11 27.60
CA VAL A 50 -7.29 3.73 27.33
C VAL A 50 -8.29 2.99 26.45
N ALA A 51 -9.59 3.14 26.71
CA ALA A 51 -10.61 2.50 25.89
C ALA A 51 -10.63 3.02 24.44
N SER A 52 -10.21 4.28 24.22
CA SER A 52 -10.20 4.94 22.90
C SER A 52 -9.05 4.51 21.98
N VAL A 53 -8.02 3.84 22.50
CA VAL A 53 -6.91 3.31 21.68
C VAL A 53 -7.15 1.85 21.28
N SER A 54 -6.48 1.40 20.22
CA SER A 54 -6.61 0.03 19.73
C SER A 54 -6.18 -1.00 20.78
N GLU A 55 -6.75 -2.20 20.72
CA GLU A 55 -6.53 -3.26 21.72
C GLU A 55 -5.04 -3.53 21.97
N ASP A 56 -4.26 -3.68 20.90
CA ASP A 56 -2.79 -3.90 20.94
C ASP A 56 -1.99 -2.76 21.61
N GLN A 57 -2.60 -1.59 21.81
CA GLN A 57 -1.95 -0.40 22.39
C GLN A 57 -2.40 -0.12 23.82
N ARG A 58 -3.49 -0.74 24.29
CA ARG A 58 -4.10 -0.46 25.58
C ARG A 58 -3.15 -0.71 26.74
N GLU A 59 -2.40 -1.80 26.69
CA GLU A 59 -1.43 -2.15 27.73
C GLU A 59 -0.31 -1.12 27.82
N ALA A 60 0.32 -0.76 26.69
CA ALA A 60 1.37 0.25 26.65
C ALA A 60 0.87 1.61 27.15
N VAL A 61 -0.31 2.05 26.70
CA VAL A 61 -0.92 3.32 27.14
C VAL A 61 -1.28 3.27 28.63
N SER A 62 -1.82 2.16 29.12
CA SER A 62 -2.14 1.95 30.54
C SER A 62 -0.89 2.03 31.41
N ASN A 63 0.19 1.34 31.01
CA ASN A 63 1.47 1.36 31.72
C ASN A 63 2.08 2.77 31.76
N MET A 64 2.01 3.50 30.64
CA MET A 64 2.43 4.91 30.60
C MET A 64 1.59 5.77 31.57
N LEU A 65 0.28 5.63 31.55
CA LEU A 65 -0.61 6.38 32.46
C LEU A 65 -0.33 6.06 33.93
N ALA A 66 -0.14 4.79 34.26
CA ALA A 66 0.19 4.34 35.60
C ALA A 66 1.53 4.90 36.10
N SER A 67 2.53 5.01 35.22
CA SER A 67 3.85 5.58 35.57
C SER A 67 3.84 7.11 35.70
N ALA A 68 3.01 7.81 34.94
CA ALA A 68 2.93 9.27 34.98
C ALA A 68 2.11 9.79 36.17
N THR A 69 1.02 9.08 36.51
CA THR A 69 0.04 9.49 37.53
C THR A 69 0.65 9.90 38.89
N PRO A 70 1.61 9.17 39.48
CA PRO A 70 2.16 9.51 40.79
C PRO A 70 2.90 10.86 40.84
N ASN A 71 3.25 11.40 39.67
CA ASN A 71 4.07 12.61 39.55
C ASN A 71 3.27 13.83 39.06
N MET A 72 1.94 13.70 38.93
CA MET A 72 1.05 14.75 38.43
C MET A 72 -0.10 14.99 39.40
N ASN A 73 -0.59 16.22 39.50
CA ASN A 73 -1.84 16.49 40.19
C ASN A 73 -3.07 16.21 39.28
N SER A 74 -4.26 16.14 39.89
CA SER A 74 -5.51 15.83 39.18
C SER A 74 -5.80 16.77 38.00
N ASP A 75 -5.46 18.05 38.13
CA ASP A 75 -5.73 19.05 37.09
C ASP A 75 -4.77 18.88 35.90
N GLU A 76 -3.51 18.53 36.16
CA GLU A 76 -2.51 18.21 35.14
C GLU A 76 -2.86 16.93 34.38
N ILE A 77 -3.32 15.89 35.08
CA ILE A 77 -3.77 14.64 34.46
C ILE A 77 -4.98 14.92 33.57
N ALA A 78 -5.98 15.66 34.08
CA ALA A 78 -7.17 16.01 33.31
C ALA A 78 -6.84 16.89 32.08
N ALA A 79 -5.87 17.79 32.18
CA ALA A 79 -5.41 18.60 31.06
C ALA A 79 -4.69 17.75 30.00
N ALA A 80 -3.78 16.86 30.43
CA ALA A 80 -3.07 15.95 29.54
C ALA A 80 -4.03 15.01 28.80
N VAL A 81 -4.95 14.37 29.53
CA VAL A 81 -5.96 13.48 28.94
C VAL A 81 -6.88 14.20 27.96
N ARG A 82 -7.27 15.46 28.25
CA ARG A 82 -8.08 16.27 27.33
C ARG A 82 -7.31 16.64 26.05
N GLU A 83 -6.04 17.00 26.16
CA GLU A 83 -5.18 17.30 25.01
C GLU A 83 -4.97 16.05 24.15
N LEU A 84 -4.78 14.89 24.79
CA LEU A 84 -4.67 13.59 24.13
C LEU A 84 -5.97 13.19 23.42
N GLY A 85 -7.13 13.33 24.06
CA GLY A 85 -8.41 12.98 23.45
C GLY A 85 -8.64 13.70 22.11
N GLY A 86 -8.31 14.99 22.03
CA GLY A 86 -8.44 15.76 20.78
C GLY A 86 -7.40 15.41 19.71
N THR A 87 -6.25 14.85 20.08
CA THR A 87 -5.22 14.43 19.11
C THR A 87 -5.37 12.97 18.67
N LEU A 88 -5.89 12.10 19.53
CA LEU A 88 -6.07 10.68 19.24
C LEU A 88 -7.18 10.41 18.22
N GLU A 89 -8.23 11.22 18.17
CA GLU A 89 -9.28 11.10 17.14
C GLU A 89 -8.75 11.19 15.70
N ALA A 90 -7.57 11.79 15.50
CA ALA A 90 -6.97 12.00 14.18
C ALA A 90 -5.76 11.07 13.91
N ILE A 91 -5.37 10.22 14.86
CA ILE A 91 -4.09 9.50 14.83
C ILE A 91 -4.31 8.02 15.16
N GLU A 92 -3.74 7.14 14.36
CA GLU A 92 -3.83 5.67 14.47
C GLU A 92 -2.42 5.05 14.44
N GLY A 93 -2.29 3.80 14.92
CA GLY A 93 -1.04 3.04 14.91
C GLY A 93 0.01 3.61 15.87
N ALA A 94 1.30 3.31 15.71
CA ALA A 94 2.32 3.69 16.70
C ALA A 94 2.46 5.20 16.99
N ALA A 95 1.93 6.06 16.11
CA ALA A 95 1.86 7.49 16.39
C ALA A 95 0.95 7.83 17.58
N VAL A 96 -0.05 7.00 17.89
CA VAL A 96 -0.85 7.11 19.11
C VAL A 96 0.04 7.07 20.34
N LEU A 97 0.99 6.14 20.37
CA LEU A 97 1.88 5.96 21.52
C LEU A 97 2.88 7.12 21.65
N ALA A 98 3.40 7.64 20.53
CA ALA A 98 4.25 8.83 20.54
C ALA A 98 3.50 10.10 20.99
N VAL A 99 2.22 10.20 20.63
CA VAL A 99 1.32 11.29 21.05
C VAL A 99 1.01 11.18 22.53
N VAL A 100 0.68 9.99 23.04
CA VAL A 100 0.48 9.71 24.47
C VAL A 100 1.74 10.08 25.25
N ALA A 101 2.93 9.66 24.80
CA ALA A 101 4.20 10.04 25.43
C ALA A 101 4.40 11.56 25.47
N GLY A 102 4.07 12.24 24.36
CA GLY A 102 4.21 13.69 24.24
C GLY A 102 3.13 14.52 24.97
N GLY A 103 1.95 13.94 25.27
CA GLY A 103 0.84 14.62 25.93
C GLY A 103 0.99 14.69 27.45
N PHE A 104 1.79 13.82 28.05
CA PHE A 104 2.19 13.90 29.47
C PHE A 104 3.32 14.91 29.71
N GLN A 105 3.24 16.03 29.01
CA GLN A 105 4.16 17.16 29.02
C GLN A 105 4.51 17.66 30.44
N ALA A 106 3.54 17.66 31.38
CA ALA A 106 3.77 18.06 32.77
C ALA A 106 4.47 16.96 33.61
N ALA A 107 4.21 15.67 33.36
CA ALA A 107 4.90 14.57 34.03
C ALA A 107 6.39 14.55 33.67
N CYS A 108 6.71 14.87 32.41
CA CYS A 108 8.06 14.93 31.88
C CYS A 108 8.93 15.98 32.58
N ASP A 109 8.35 17.11 32.97
CA ASP A 109 9.02 18.18 33.70
C ASP A 109 9.28 17.82 35.18
N MET A 110 8.47 16.94 35.76
CA MET A 110 8.48 16.63 37.19
C MET A 110 9.28 15.38 37.55
N ALA A 111 9.40 14.40 36.65
CA ALA A 111 10.11 13.16 36.92
C ALA A 111 10.73 12.52 35.65
N PRO A 112 12.05 12.64 35.45
CA PRO A 112 12.77 11.95 34.37
C PRO A 112 12.53 10.42 34.33
N ALA A 113 12.23 9.81 35.48
CA ALA A 113 11.87 8.39 35.59
C ALA A 113 10.58 8.03 34.82
N VAL A 114 9.64 8.97 34.66
CA VAL A 114 8.42 8.77 33.86
C VAL A 114 8.77 8.61 32.39
N MET A 115 9.71 9.41 31.89
CA MET A 115 10.18 9.33 30.50
C MET A 115 10.90 8.01 30.22
N THR A 116 11.66 7.50 31.19
CA THR A 116 12.27 6.17 31.08
C THR A 116 11.22 5.06 31.02
N SER A 117 10.20 5.11 31.89
CA SER A 117 9.11 4.12 31.86
C SER A 117 8.28 4.19 30.57
N PHE A 118 8.10 5.38 30.00
CA PHE A 118 7.47 5.54 28.70
C PHE A 118 8.32 4.94 27.58
N ALA A 119 9.63 5.21 27.60
CA ALA A 119 10.55 4.63 26.64
C ALA A 119 10.54 3.09 26.70
N GLU A 120 10.53 2.51 27.90
CA GLU A 120 10.44 1.07 28.12
C GLU A 120 9.13 0.49 27.58
N SER A 121 8.00 1.15 27.84
CA SER A 121 6.68 0.73 27.33
C SER A 121 6.60 0.80 25.79
N LEU A 122 7.26 1.79 25.19
CA LEU A 122 7.34 1.95 23.73
C LEU A 122 8.30 0.96 23.07
N ALA A 123 9.31 0.48 23.80
CA ALA A 123 10.34 -0.40 23.26
C ALA A 123 9.78 -1.77 22.86
N VAL A 124 8.69 -2.19 23.52
CA VAL A 124 7.96 -3.43 23.20
C VAL A 124 7.27 -3.34 21.83
N VAL A 125 6.94 -2.13 21.36
CA VAL A 125 6.15 -1.92 20.14
C VAL A 125 7.03 -1.66 18.91
N GLY A 126 8.17 -0.97 19.07
CA GLY A 126 9.08 -0.74 17.94
C GLY A 126 10.36 -0.02 18.34
N GLY A 127 11.49 -0.39 17.72
CA GLY A 127 12.82 0.08 18.15
C GLY A 127 13.01 1.61 18.13
N HIS A 128 12.34 2.32 17.22
CA HIS A 128 12.45 3.78 17.09
C HIS A 128 11.50 4.55 18.01
N LEU A 129 10.41 3.92 18.45
CA LEU A 129 9.35 4.57 19.21
C LEU A 129 9.79 5.10 20.56
N PRO A 130 10.66 4.42 21.34
CA PRO A 130 11.21 4.98 22.58
C PRO A 130 11.86 6.35 22.35
N TYR A 131 12.74 6.44 21.36
CA TYR A 131 13.47 7.68 21.06
C TYR A 131 12.54 8.79 20.58
N ILE A 132 11.55 8.45 19.75
CA ILE A 132 10.55 9.40 19.27
C ILE A 132 9.66 9.89 20.41
N GLY A 133 9.18 8.98 21.28
CA GLY A 133 8.35 9.32 22.42
C GLY A 133 9.07 10.24 23.40
N VAL A 134 10.32 9.92 23.74
CA VAL A 134 11.15 10.75 24.63
C VAL A 134 11.45 12.11 24.00
N ALA A 135 11.76 12.17 22.70
CA ALA A 135 11.94 13.43 21.97
C ALA A 135 10.66 14.29 21.99
N CYS A 136 9.49 13.69 21.75
CA CYS A 136 8.19 14.37 21.81
C CYS A 136 7.87 14.89 23.21
N GLY A 137 8.14 14.13 24.27
CA GLY A 137 7.96 14.58 25.64
C GLY A 137 8.92 15.71 26.03
N ALA A 138 10.18 15.66 25.60
CA ALA A 138 11.15 16.75 25.79
C ALA A 138 10.72 18.04 25.07
N ILE A 139 10.18 17.93 23.85
CA ILE A 139 9.57 19.06 23.13
C ILE A 139 8.37 19.61 23.91
N GLY A 140 7.53 18.72 24.45
CA GLY A 140 6.48 19.09 25.38
C GLY A 140 7.04 19.96 26.51
N ALA A 141 7.92 19.44 27.34
CA ALA A 141 8.54 20.16 28.46
C ALA A 141 9.02 21.59 28.09
N ILE A 142 9.71 21.73 26.96
CA ILE A 142 10.17 23.02 26.43
C ILE A 142 8.98 23.97 26.16
N VAL A 143 7.96 23.50 25.44
CA VAL A 143 6.77 24.31 25.10
C VAL A 143 5.97 24.70 26.35
N ALA A 144 5.87 23.82 27.34
CA ALA A 144 5.15 24.09 28.59
C ALA A 144 5.86 25.18 29.38
N THR A 145 7.18 25.08 29.52
CA THR A 145 8.00 26.10 30.17
C THR A 145 7.78 27.47 29.52
N PHE A 146 7.72 27.54 28.19
CA PHE A 146 7.41 28.79 27.49
C PHE A 146 5.99 29.29 27.73
N LYS A 147 4.97 28.43 27.68
CA LYS A 147 3.57 28.81 27.98
C LYS A 147 3.44 29.40 29.39
N VAL A 148 4.04 28.74 30.39
CA VAL A 148 4.01 29.18 31.80
C VAL A 148 4.73 30.51 31.98
N SER A 149 5.83 30.75 31.25
CA SER A 149 6.60 31.99 31.35
C SER A 149 5.83 33.25 30.96
N LYS A 150 4.72 33.12 30.21
CA LYS A 150 3.95 34.23 29.61
C LYS A 150 4.87 35.24 28.91
N ASP A 151 5.95 34.74 28.30
CA ASP A 151 6.90 35.58 27.60
C ASP A 151 6.47 35.74 26.13
N GLN A 152 6.57 36.98 25.62
CA GLN A 152 6.24 37.30 24.23
C GLN A 152 7.49 37.62 23.40
N ASP A 153 8.66 37.21 23.90
CA ASP A 153 9.93 37.34 23.18
C ASP A 153 9.87 36.59 21.82
N LYS A 154 10.36 37.25 20.76
CA LYS A 154 10.45 36.66 19.42
C LYS A 154 11.31 35.39 19.39
N ASN A 155 12.32 35.30 20.25
CA ASN A 155 13.17 34.12 20.39
C ASN A 155 12.37 32.94 20.99
N VAL A 156 11.54 33.21 22.00
CA VAL A 156 10.64 32.20 22.58
C VAL A 156 9.67 31.69 21.52
N GLN A 157 9.06 32.59 20.75
CA GLN A 157 8.17 32.22 19.64
C GLN A 157 8.90 31.36 18.59
N THR A 158 10.14 31.73 18.23
CA THR A 158 10.94 31.01 17.24
C THR A 158 11.25 29.57 17.69
N VAL A 159 11.69 29.39 18.94
CA VAL A 159 11.97 28.05 19.48
C VAL A 159 10.68 27.24 19.62
N THR A 160 9.58 27.86 20.06
CA THR A 160 8.26 27.22 20.18
C THR A 160 7.75 26.73 18.82
N LEU A 161 7.80 27.58 17.78
CA LEU A 161 7.41 27.21 16.42
C LEU A 161 8.27 26.08 15.86
N TRP A 162 9.59 26.15 16.07
CA TRP A 162 10.50 25.11 15.61
C TRP A 162 10.22 23.78 16.30
N THR A 163 10.12 23.77 17.63
CA THR A 163 9.86 22.55 18.41
C THR A 163 8.51 21.93 18.06
N ALA A 164 7.44 22.73 17.90
CA ALA A 164 6.15 22.26 17.41
C ALA A 164 6.28 21.58 16.03
N SER A 165 6.99 22.21 15.09
CA SER A 165 7.21 21.63 13.75
C SER A 165 7.98 20.31 13.78
N VAL A 166 8.90 20.14 14.74
CA VAL A 166 9.66 18.90 14.92
C VAL A 166 8.78 17.83 15.55
N LYS A 167 7.94 18.17 16.55
CA LYS A 167 6.96 17.25 17.13
C LYS A 167 6.00 16.70 16.07
N ASP A 168 5.39 17.59 15.28
CA ASP A 168 4.45 17.18 14.22
C ASP A 168 5.14 16.26 13.21
N TRP A 169 6.37 16.61 12.80
CA TRP A 169 7.16 15.78 11.92
C TRP A 169 7.51 14.42 12.52
N LEU A 170 7.92 14.35 13.80
CA LEU A 170 8.21 13.10 14.50
C LEU A 170 6.99 12.19 14.60
N ILE A 171 5.80 12.75 14.84
CA ILE A 171 4.53 12.01 14.85
C ILE A 171 4.23 11.41 13.47
N MET A 172 4.45 12.16 12.39
CA MET A 172 4.29 11.63 11.03
C MET A 172 5.30 10.51 10.72
N VAL A 173 6.55 10.67 11.19
CA VAL A 173 7.64 9.73 10.95
C VAL A 173 7.44 8.43 11.74
N ALA A 174 6.88 8.50 12.96
CA ALA A 174 6.58 7.34 13.79
C ALA A 174 5.76 6.28 13.03
N LYS A 175 4.72 6.71 12.30
CA LYS A 175 3.87 5.80 11.49
C LYS A 175 4.64 5.12 10.35
N ARG A 176 5.67 5.77 9.82
CA ARG A 176 6.41 5.27 8.64
C ARG A 176 7.55 4.35 9.04
N VAL A 177 8.31 4.75 10.05
CA VAL A 177 9.50 4.02 10.49
C VAL A 177 9.15 2.69 11.14
N GLU A 178 7.99 2.58 11.80
CA GLU A 178 7.43 1.31 12.27
C GLU A 178 7.24 0.29 11.14
N ARG A 179 6.80 0.74 9.95
CA ARG A 179 6.53 -0.15 8.81
C ARG A 179 7.79 -0.55 8.06
N SER A 180 8.78 0.33 8.03
CA SER A 180 9.93 0.20 7.14
C SER A 180 11.17 -0.35 7.84
N SER A 181 11.12 -0.63 9.16
CA SER A 181 12.22 -1.22 9.94
C SER A 181 13.59 -0.57 9.67
N ALA A 182 13.63 0.76 9.58
CA ALA A 182 14.84 1.52 9.20
C ALA A 182 15.90 1.56 10.32
N GLU A 183 16.41 0.40 10.74
CA GLU A 183 17.31 0.23 11.90
C GLU A 183 18.56 1.11 11.82
N SER A 184 19.09 1.34 10.61
CA SER A 184 20.25 2.21 10.37
C SER A 184 20.05 3.65 10.85
N THR A 185 18.80 4.09 11.03
CA THR A 185 18.46 5.45 11.50
C THR A 185 18.31 5.56 13.03
N LEU A 186 18.31 4.43 13.77
CA LEU A 186 18.19 4.43 15.23
C LEU A 186 19.19 5.37 15.95
N PRO A 187 20.49 5.37 15.60
CA PRO A 187 21.44 6.26 16.26
C PRO A 187 21.13 7.75 16.07
N LEU A 188 20.49 8.12 14.95
CA LEU A 188 20.12 9.50 14.65
C LEU A 188 18.88 9.94 15.44
N PHE A 189 17.91 9.04 15.67
CA PHE A 189 16.81 9.30 16.58
C PHE A 189 17.29 9.45 18.02
N GLN A 190 18.22 8.60 18.46
CA GLN A 190 18.85 8.72 19.77
C GLN A 190 19.60 10.05 19.93
N ALA A 191 20.42 10.44 18.94
CA ALA A 191 21.12 11.72 18.97
C ALA A 191 20.16 12.92 19.04
N LEU A 192 19.00 12.83 18.36
CA LEU A 192 17.97 13.86 18.43
C LEU A 192 17.32 13.91 19.82
N GLN A 193 16.97 12.76 20.38
CA GLN A 193 16.46 12.64 21.75
C GLN A 193 17.41 13.31 22.74
N ASP A 194 18.69 12.94 22.70
CA ASP A 194 19.70 13.43 23.64
C ASP A 194 19.87 14.95 23.51
N SER A 195 19.88 15.46 22.28
CA SER A 195 19.95 16.91 22.02
C SER A 195 18.74 17.66 22.57
N LEU A 196 17.53 17.10 22.44
CA LEU A 196 16.30 17.70 22.95
C LEU A 196 16.21 17.62 24.48
N LEU A 197 16.71 16.56 25.10
CA LEU A 197 16.78 16.44 26.56
C LEU A 197 17.73 17.50 27.16
N VAL A 198 18.89 17.73 26.53
CA VAL A 198 19.81 18.81 26.96
C VAL A 198 19.14 20.18 26.89
N ILE A 199 18.36 20.45 25.83
CA ILE A 199 17.62 21.70 25.70
C ILE A 199 16.54 21.81 26.79
N SER A 200 15.81 20.71 27.05
CA SER A 200 14.79 20.64 28.07
C SER A 200 15.35 20.88 29.49
N GLU A 201 16.50 20.29 29.81
CA GLU A 201 17.18 20.50 31.09
C GLU A 201 17.62 21.97 31.30
N GLN A 202 18.08 22.63 30.23
CA GLN A 202 18.39 24.05 30.30
C GLN A 202 17.15 24.92 30.57
N MET A 203 15.98 24.50 30.08
CA MET A 203 14.70 25.18 30.33
C MET A 203 14.24 25.00 31.78
N SER A 204 14.27 23.77 32.29
CA SER A 204 13.80 23.45 33.64
C SER A 204 14.64 24.18 34.71
N THR A 205 15.96 24.21 34.54
CA THR A 205 16.89 24.91 35.46
C THR A 205 16.74 26.44 35.43
N ARG A 206 16.12 27.01 34.38
CA ARG A 206 16.06 28.46 34.14
C ARG A 206 14.64 29.01 33.93
N ASN A 207 13.61 28.32 34.44
CA ASN A 207 12.18 28.58 34.22
C ASN A 207 11.62 29.97 34.67
N ARG A 208 12.43 30.91 35.17
CA ARG A 208 11.97 32.28 35.49
C ARG A 208 12.01 33.16 34.24
N LYS A 209 10.96 33.95 33.99
CA LYS A 209 10.80 34.81 32.79
C LYS A 209 12.09 35.55 32.34
N TRP A 210 12.72 36.32 33.24
CA TRP A 210 13.95 37.06 32.90
C TRP A 210 15.17 36.17 32.61
N ARG A 211 15.18 34.93 33.10
CA ARG A 211 16.24 33.94 32.87
C ARG A 211 16.08 33.23 31.54
N ILE A 212 14.84 33.03 31.07
CA ILE A 212 14.55 32.41 29.77
C ILE A 212 15.11 33.27 28.63
N GLY A 213 14.77 34.56 28.57
CA GLY A 213 15.33 35.46 27.55
C GLY A 213 16.87 35.47 27.54
N LYS A 214 17.50 35.56 28.72
CA LYS A 214 18.97 35.52 28.86
C LYS A 214 19.57 34.18 28.42
N MET A 215 18.91 33.07 28.72
CA MET A 215 19.32 31.74 28.31
C MET A 215 19.22 31.57 26.79
N LEU A 216 18.13 32.01 26.17
CA LEU A 216 17.96 31.95 24.71
C LEU A 216 19.04 32.74 23.97
N SER A 217 19.51 33.85 24.56
CA SER A 217 20.65 34.62 24.06
C SER A 217 22.03 34.04 24.42
N SER A 218 22.10 32.99 25.23
CA SER A 218 23.37 32.42 25.68
C SER A 218 24.03 31.58 24.58
N ALA A 219 25.35 31.67 24.47
CA ALA A 219 26.11 30.91 23.49
C ALA A 219 25.93 29.38 23.64
N THR A 220 25.80 28.90 24.89
CA THR A 220 25.55 27.49 25.20
C THR A 220 24.23 27.02 24.60
N PHE A 221 23.14 27.74 24.88
CA PHE A 221 21.83 27.40 24.33
C PHE A 221 21.83 27.45 22.80
N GLN A 222 22.41 28.49 22.21
CA GLN A 222 22.45 28.62 20.74
C GLN A 222 23.24 27.49 20.08
N ARG A 223 24.34 27.05 20.70
CA ARG A 223 25.10 25.89 20.24
C ARG A 223 24.26 24.62 20.31
N ASP A 224 23.65 24.34 21.46
CA ASP A 224 22.93 23.07 21.69
C ASP A 224 21.63 23.02 20.86
N PHE A 225 20.94 24.16 20.71
CA PHE A 225 19.82 24.31 19.78
C PHE A 225 20.25 24.18 18.30
N GLY A 226 21.46 24.67 17.97
CA GLY A 226 22.07 24.47 16.66
C GLY A 226 22.36 23.00 16.38
N LEU A 227 22.90 22.26 17.35
CA LEU A 227 23.12 20.82 17.26
C LEU A 227 21.81 20.07 17.03
N ALA A 228 20.78 20.33 17.83
CA ALA A 228 19.47 19.70 17.64
C ALA A 228 18.90 19.95 16.24
N LYS A 229 19.06 21.17 15.68
CA LYS A 229 18.68 21.48 14.30
C LYS A 229 19.45 20.66 13.27
N THR A 230 20.76 20.56 13.44
CA THR A 230 21.62 19.77 12.57
C THR A 230 21.21 18.30 12.61
N THR A 231 20.99 17.73 13.79
CA THR A 231 20.54 16.34 13.94
C THR A 231 19.18 16.08 13.30
N VAL A 232 18.22 17.01 13.40
CA VAL A 232 16.94 16.91 12.67
C VAL A 232 17.18 16.88 11.16
N LEU A 233 18.10 17.70 10.63
CA LEU A 233 18.39 17.72 9.19
C LEU A 233 19.10 16.45 8.73
N GLU A 234 20.08 15.98 9.49
CA GLU A 234 20.78 14.71 9.23
C GLU A 234 19.81 13.54 9.24
N LEU A 235 18.91 13.47 10.23
CA LEU A 235 17.88 12.45 10.31
C LEU A 235 16.89 12.54 9.14
N LYS A 236 16.48 13.76 8.74
CA LYS A 236 15.63 13.95 7.55
C LYS A 236 16.30 13.48 6.26
N ASN A 237 17.59 13.73 6.10
CA ASN A 237 18.35 13.28 4.95
C ASN A 237 18.49 11.75 4.97
N ALA A 238 18.90 11.16 6.09
CA ALA A 238 19.02 9.71 6.22
C ALA A 238 17.70 8.97 5.97
N LEU A 239 16.58 9.50 6.46
CA LEU A 239 15.25 8.92 6.18
C LEU A 239 14.84 9.09 4.72
N ARG A 240 15.23 10.20 4.06
CA ARG A 240 14.98 10.36 2.63
C ARG A 240 15.80 9.35 1.83
N ASP A 241 17.09 9.23 2.13
CA ASP A 241 18.00 8.31 1.45
C ASP A 241 17.54 6.86 1.63
N PHE A 242 17.07 6.52 2.84
CA PHE A 242 16.44 5.22 3.12
C PHE A 242 15.19 4.98 2.27
N LEU A 243 14.27 5.95 2.18
CA LEU A 243 13.06 5.81 1.36
C LEU A 243 13.37 5.73 -0.15
N ASP A 244 14.39 6.46 -0.60
CA ASP A 244 14.86 6.40 -1.97
C ASP A 244 15.48 5.02 -2.26
N GLN A 245 16.23 4.43 -1.32
CA GLN A 245 16.76 3.07 -1.41
C GLN A 245 15.64 2.03 -1.42
N GLU A 246 14.68 2.11 -0.50
CA GLU A 246 13.54 1.18 -0.44
C GLU A 246 12.72 1.21 -1.75
N SER A 247 12.55 2.40 -2.34
CA SER A 247 11.91 2.53 -3.66
C SER A 247 12.75 1.93 -4.79
N GLN A 248 14.08 2.00 -4.72
CA GLN A 248 14.96 1.37 -5.71
C GLN A 248 14.91 -0.14 -5.59
N ASP A 249 15.03 -0.68 -4.38
CA ASP A 249 14.97 -2.12 -4.11
C ASP A 249 13.63 -2.71 -4.57
N ALA A 250 12.52 -2.00 -4.34
CA ALA A 250 11.21 -2.41 -4.84
C ALA A 250 11.12 -2.41 -6.37
N GLN A 251 11.75 -1.45 -7.05
CA GLN A 251 11.83 -1.41 -8.51
C GLN A 251 12.71 -2.53 -9.06
N GLU A 252 13.86 -2.80 -8.42
CA GLU A 252 14.75 -3.90 -8.78
C GLU A 252 14.04 -5.25 -8.63
N GLN A 253 13.30 -5.46 -7.53
CA GLN A 253 12.51 -6.67 -7.33
C GLN A 253 11.44 -6.83 -8.43
N MET A 254 10.73 -5.75 -8.78
CA MET A 254 9.77 -5.79 -9.90
C MET A 254 10.43 -6.13 -11.23
N LEU A 255 11.64 -5.61 -11.51
CA LEU A 255 12.40 -5.95 -12.71
C LEU A 255 12.84 -7.41 -12.71
N THR A 256 13.25 -7.95 -11.56
CA THR A 256 13.55 -9.37 -11.39
C THR A 256 12.31 -10.24 -11.65
N ASP A 257 11.16 -9.86 -11.10
CA ASP A 257 9.90 -10.59 -11.31
C ASP A 257 9.48 -10.57 -12.78
N VAL A 258 9.60 -9.43 -13.45
CA VAL A 258 9.36 -9.30 -14.90
C VAL A 258 10.34 -10.15 -15.70
N SER A 259 11.63 -10.15 -15.35
CA SER A 259 12.63 -10.99 -15.99
C SER A 259 12.30 -12.48 -15.85
N ASN A 260 11.89 -12.92 -14.66
CA ASN A 260 11.47 -14.29 -14.40
C ASN A 260 10.23 -14.67 -15.21
N ALA A 261 9.23 -13.78 -15.28
CA ALA A 261 8.03 -13.98 -16.08
C ALA A 261 8.34 -14.07 -17.59
N VAL A 262 9.32 -13.30 -18.08
CA VAL A 262 9.77 -13.38 -19.48
C VAL A 262 10.45 -14.72 -19.75
N VAL A 263 11.32 -15.19 -18.84
CA VAL A 263 11.94 -16.52 -18.96
C VAL A 263 10.87 -17.61 -18.99
N GLU A 264 9.93 -17.61 -18.05
CA GLU A 264 8.83 -18.58 -18.01
C GLU A 264 7.97 -18.53 -19.29
N THR A 265 7.71 -17.35 -19.81
CA THR A 265 6.96 -17.18 -21.06
C THR A 265 7.72 -17.72 -22.26
N ASN A 266 9.03 -17.48 -22.32
CA ASN A 266 9.89 -18.02 -23.39
C ASN A 266 9.96 -19.56 -23.31
N GLU A 267 10.11 -20.14 -22.13
CA GLU A 267 10.09 -21.59 -21.94
C GLU A 267 8.76 -22.20 -22.38
N LYS A 268 7.63 -21.54 -22.10
CA LYS A 268 6.30 -21.95 -22.60
C LYS A 268 6.20 -21.83 -24.13
N LEU A 269 6.73 -20.76 -24.72
CA LEU A 269 6.75 -20.59 -26.17
C LEU A 269 7.60 -21.65 -26.87
N ASP A 270 8.75 -22.00 -26.31
CA ASP A 270 9.61 -23.07 -26.82
C ASP A 270 8.90 -24.43 -26.72
N SER A 271 8.25 -24.72 -25.58
CA SER A 271 7.42 -25.93 -25.44
C SER A 271 6.27 -25.97 -26.44
N MET A 272 5.59 -24.85 -26.69
CA MET A 272 4.55 -24.75 -27.71
C MET A 272 5.11 -24.93 -29.12
N ASN A 273 6.30 -24.40 -29.41
CA ASN A 273 6.98 -24.61 -30.69
C ASN A 273 7.33 -26.08 -30.92
N ASP A 274 7.79 -26.79 -29.88
CA ASP A 274 8.03 -28.23 -29.94
C ASP A 274 6.73 -29.02 -30.21
N GLN A 275 5.64 -28.64 -29.53
CA GLN A 275 4.32 -29.22 -29.77
C GLN A 275 3.84 -28.97 -31.21
N LEU A 276 3.99 -27.75 -31.72
CA LEU A 276 3.67 -27.43 -33.13
C LEU A 276 4.57 -28.20 -34.11
N GLY A 277 5.85 -28.40 -33.77
CA GLY A 277 6.77 -29.24 -34.52
C GLY A 277 6.30 -30.70 -34.61
N GLN A 278 5.86 -31.27 -33.48
CA GLN A 278 5.29 -32.62 -33.44
C GLN A 278 3.99 -32.74 -34.23
N ILE A 279 3.08 -31.77 -34.08
CA ILE A 279 1.82 -31.71 -34.86
C ILE A 279 2.14 -31.64 -36.36
N LYS A 280 3.10 -30.79 -36.75
CA LYS A 280 3.52 -30.69 -38.15
C LYS A 280 4.11 -32.00 -38.67
N ALA A 281 4.93 -32.69 -37.87
CA ALA A 281 5.47 -34.00 -38.25
C ALA A 281 4.38 -35.06 -38.39
N MET A 282 3.39 -35.07 -37.49
CA MET A 282 2.21 -35.95 -37.59
C MET A 282 1.37 -35.63 -38.85
N LEU A 283 1.12 -34.35 -39.13
CA LEU A 283 0.38 -33.94 -40.34
C LEU A 283 1.14 -34.29 -41.62
N GLN A 284 2.46 -34.16 -41.63
CA GLN A 284 3.31 -34.57 -42.75
C GLN A 284 3.22 -36.09 -42.94
N ALA A 285 3.32 -36.88 -41.87
CA ALA A 285 3.17 -38.33 -41.93
C ALA A 285 1.78 -38.76 -42.41
N GLN A 286 0.72 -38.10 -41.95
CA GLN A 286 -0.65 -38.32 -42.43
C GLN A 286 -0.84 -37.88 -43.89
N ALA A 287 -0.18 -36.81 -44.32
CA ALA A 287 -0.20 -36.36 -45.71
C ALA A 287 0.54 -37.36 -46.61
N ASP A 288 1.66 -37.91 -46.17
CA ASP A 288 2.41 -38.95 -46.86
C ASP A 288 1.62 -40.29 -46.90
N GLU A 289 0.90 -40.63 -45.82
CA GLU A 289 -0.06 -41.74 -45.80
C GLU A 289 -1.27 -41.50 -46.72
N LYS A 290 -1.76 -40.26 -46.80
CA LYS A 290 -2.84 -39.87 -47.72
C LYS A 290 -2.38 -39.78 -49.18
N GLU A 291 -1.12 -39.46 -49.45
CA GLU A 291 -0.54 -39.57 -50.80
C GLU A 291 -0.36 -41.04 -51.21
N ALA A 292 -0.06 -41.94 -50.28
CA ALA A 292 -0.14 -43.38 -50.50
C ALA A 292 -1.59 -43.90 -50.64
N ALA A 293 -2.58 -43.15 -50.12
CA ALA A 293 -4.01 -43.42 -50.23
C ALA A 293 -4.74 -42.51 -51.24
N LYS A 294 -4.06 -41.98 -52.26
CA LYS A 294 -4.71 -41.33 -53.41
C LYS A 294 -5.39 -42.37 -54.30
N ASN A 295 -6.55 -42.82 -53.83
CA ASN A 295 -7.61 -43.38 -54.66
C ASN A 295 -9.01 -43.12 -54.07
N ASN A 296 -9.21 -42.03 -53.31
CA ASN A 296 -10.53 -41.75 -52.72
C ASN A 296 -10.89 -40.26 -52.54
N ASP A 297 -10.62 -39.42 -53.55
CA ASP A 297 -11.02 -37.99 -53.56
C ASP A 297 -12.47 -37.78 -54.08
N GLN A 298 -13.34 -38.78 -53.88
CA GLN A 298 -14.75 -38.72 -54.26
C GLN A 298 -15.70 -38.78 -53.04
N SER A 299 -15.28 -39.27 -51.86
CA SER A 299 -16.19 -39.46 -50.73
C SER A 299 -16.42 -38.22 -49.84
N VAL A 300 -15.49 -37.27 -49.80
CA VAL A 300 -15.59 -36.10 -48.91
C VAL A 300 -16.57 -35.04 -49.45
N LYS A 301 -16.73 -34.96 -50.77
CA LYS A 301 -17.77 -34.10 -51.40
C LYS A 301 -19.18 -34.58 -51.10
N ASP A 302 -19.36 -35.88 -50.91
CA ASP A 302 -20.67 -36.47 -50.63
C ASP A 302 -21.10 -36.22 -49.17
N GLU A 303 -20.16 -36.17 -48.23
CA GLU A 303 -20.46 -35.98 -46.80
C GLU A 303 -20.91 -34.54 -46.48
N GLU A 304 -20.18 -33.52 -46.97
CA GLU A 304 -20.53 -32.10 -46.72
C GLU A 304 -21.92 -31.74 -47.30
N GLU A 305 -22.27 -32.35 -48.43
CA GLU A 305 -23.56 -32.19 -49.09
C GLU A 305 -24.67 -32.97 -48.36
N GLN A 306 -24.39 -34.19 -47.88
CA GLN A 306 -25.34 -34.96 -47.09
C GLN A 306 -25.70 -34.26 -45.78
N ILE A 307 -24.73 -33.67 -45.07
CA ILE A 307 -24.99 -32.94 -43.82
C ILE A 307 -25.87 -31.71 -44.11
N TYR A 308 -25.59 -30.96 -45.17
CA TYR A 308 -26.44 -29.83 -45.56
C TYR A 308 -27.88 -30.27 -45.89
N LEU A 309 -28.03 -31.35 -46.65
CA LEU A 309 -29.34 -31.90 -46.99
C LEU A 309 -30.11 -32.37 -45.75
N ASN A 310 -29.41 -32.94 -44.77
CA ASN A 310 -30.01 -33.35 -43.49
C ASN A 310 -30.43 -32.14 -42.66
N LEU A 311 -29.61 -31.09 -42.59
CA LEU A 311 -29.95 -29.82 -41.93
C LEU A 311 -31.16 -29.16 -42.59
N ARG A 312 -31.20 -29.11 -43.92
CA ARG A 312 -32.33 -28.57 -44.69
C ARG A 312 -33.61 -29.38 -44.48
N LYS A 313 -33.52 -30.72 -44.46
CA LYS A 313 -34.67 -31.59 -44.17
C LYS A 313 -35.18 -31.38 -42.74
N ALA A 314 -34.29 -31.28 -41.76
CA ALA A 314 -34.66 -31.02 -40.38
C ALA A 314 -35.30 -29.63 -40.18
N ALA A 315 -34.89 -28.65 -40.99
CA ALA A 315 -35.47 -27.31 -40.98
C ALA A 315 -36.83 -27.20 -41.72
N ASP A 316 -37.23 -28.24 -42.46
CA ASP A 316 -38.47 -28.33 -43.25
C ASP A 316 -38.64 -27.14 -44.23
N VAL A 317 -37.61 -26.91 -45.07
CA VAL A 317 -37.61 -25.82 -46.06
C VAL A 317 -37.16 -26.30 -47.45
N GLU A 318 -37.89 -25.86 -48.48
CA GLU A 318 -37.50 -26.00 -49.88
C GLU A 318 -36.71 -24.78 -50.36
N GLY A 319 -35.40 -24.75 -50.14
CA GLY A 319 -34.53 -23.66 -50.60
C GLY A 319 -33.36 -23.41 -49.66
N ASP A 320 -32.94 -22.14 -49.59
CA ASP A 320 -32.01 -21.66 -48.56
C ASP A 320 -32.70 -21.69 -47.19
N VAL A 321 -31.93 -21.99 -46.15
CA VAL A 321 -32.49 -22.28 -44.83
C VAL A 321 -32.49 -21.00 -43.98
N PRO A 322 -33.63 -20.51 -43.48
CA PRO A 322 -33.66 -19.36 -42.59
C PRO A 322 -32.77 -19.61 -41.37
N PHE A 323 -31.93 -18.63 -41.01
CA PHE A 323 -30.87 -18.81 -40.03
C PHE A 323 -31.37 -19.37 -38.69
N ASN A 324 -32.53 -18.93 -38.20
CA ASN A 324 -33.09 -19.43 -36.94
C ASN A 324 -33.44 -20.93 -37.00
N ARG A 325 -33.96 -21.41 -38.14
CA ARG A 325 -34.25 -22.84 -38.35
C ARG A 325 -32.98 -23.64 -38.59
N PHE A 326 -32.01 -23.04 -39.27
CA PHE A 326 -30.69 -23.60 -39.44
C PHE A 326 -30.02 -23.84 -38.08
N VAL A 327 -30.04 -22.86 -37.17
CA VAL A 327 -29.48 -23.00 -35.83
C VAL A 327 -30.16 -24.13 -35.05
N LEU A 328 -31.49 -24.22 -35.08
CA LEU A 328 -32.21 -25.28 -34.38
C LEU A 328 -31.83 -26.68 -34.90
N ALA A 329 -31.73 -26.83 -36.22
CA ALA A 329 -31.26 -28.07 -36.82
C ALA A 329 -29.79 -28.34 -36.43
N PHE A 330 -28.94 -27.32 -36.45
CA PHE A 330 -27.53 -27.42 -36.08
C PHE A 330 -27.33 -27.82 -34.62
N GLU A 331 -28.09 -27.25 -33.68
CA GLU A 331 -28.13 -27.63 -32.26
C GLU A 331 -28.53 -29.11 -32.10
N THR A 332 -29.51 -29.56 -32.88
CA THR A 332 -29.94 -30.97 -32.86
C THR A 332 -28.82 -31.93 -33.31
N PHE A 333 -28.06 -31.58 -34.35
CA PHE A 333 -27.02 -32.45 -34.91
C PHE A 333 -25.69 -32.37 -34.16
N PHE A 334 -25.32 -31.20 -33.64
CA PHE A 334 -23.97 -30.95 -33.10
C PHE A 334 -23.96 -30.70 -31.59
N TYR A 335 -25.08 -30.31 -30.97
CA TYR A 335 -25.22 -30.09 -29.53
C TYR A 335 -26.19 -31.08 -28.88
N ALA A 336 -26.55 -32.17 -29.58
CA ALA A 336 -27.52 -33.17 -29.13
C ALA A 336 -28.88 -32.58 -28.68
N GLY A 337 -29.24 -31.40 -29.20
CA GLY A 337 -30.47 -30.68 -28.85
C GLY A 337 -30.32 -29.64 -27.73
N ASP A 338 -29.11 -29.45 -27.17
CA ASP A 338 -28.84 -28.38 -26.23
C ASP A 338 -28.77 -27.01 -26.92
N ASP A 339 -29.23 -25.97 -26.23
CA ASP A 339 -29.21 -24.59 -26.73
C ASP A 339 -27.77 -24.08 -26.88
N MET A 340 -27.45 -23.53 -28.05
CA MET A 340 -26.13 -22.96 -28.29
C MET A 340 -25.95 -21.66 -27.49
N PRO A 341 -24.81 -21.49 -26.78
CA PRO A 341 -24.44 -20.24 -26.15
C PRO A 341 -24.56 -19.03 -27.09
N PRO A 342 -25.06 -17.87 -26.61
CA PRO A 342 -25.29 -16.69 -27.46
C PRO A 342 -24.05 -16.22 -28.24
N GLU A 343 -22.86 -16.37 -27.66
CA GLU A 343 -21.59 -15.98 -28.30
C GLU A 343 -21.24 -16.90 -29.48
N GLN A 344 -21.46 -18.21 -29.33
CA GLN A 344 -21.24 -19.20 -30.39
C GLN A 344 -22.31 -19.04 -31.50
N ARG A 345 -23.56 -18.76 -31.13
CA ARG A 345 -24.64 -18.48 -32.11
C ARG A 345 -24.32 -17.26 -32.96
N ARG A 346 -23.78 -16.21 -32.34
CA ARG A 346 -23.31 -15.01 -33.04
C ARG A 346 -22.15 -15.33 -33.99
N ALA A 347 -21.17 -16.11 -33.53
CA ALA A 347 -20.05 -16.53 -34.37
C ALA A 347 -20.48 -17.41 -35.56
N LEU A 348 -21.45 -18.29 -35.34
CA LEU A 348 -22.05 -19.09 -36.40
C LEU A 348 -22.72 -18.17 -37.42
N LYS A 349 -23.50 -17.17 -36.97
CA LYS A 349 -24.09 -16.17 -37.88
C LYS A 349 -23.03 -15.43 -38.70
N LEU A 350 -21.99 -14.93 -38.06
CA LEU A 350 -20.91 -14.19 -38.74
C LEU A 350 -20.16 -15.04 -39.78
N SER A 351 -20.12 -16.36 -39.58
CA SER A 351 -19.36 -17.26 -40.45
C SER A 351 -20.18 -17.78 -41.63
N ILE A 352 -21.48 -18.02 -41.45
CA ILE A 352 -22.36 -18.60 -42.47
C ILE A 352 -23.27 -17.60 -43.18
N ASP A 353 -23.63 -16.48 -42.54
CA ASP A 353 -24.53 -15.44 -43.06
C ASP A 353 -23.73 -14.12 -43.19
N LYS A 354 -22.77 -14.11 -44.11
CA LYS A 354 -21.82 -13.00 -44.26
C LYS A 354 -22.44 -11.77 -44.92
N ASP A 355 -23.46 -11.99 -45.74
CA ASP A 355 -24.19 -10.93 -46.43
C ASP A 355 -25.35 -10.36 -45.59
N GLY A 356 -25.67 -11.01 -44.46
CA GLY A 356 -26.75 -10.59 -43.57
C GLY A 356 -28.13 -10.82 -44.19
N SER A 357 -28.23 -11.73 -45.14
CA SER A 357 -29.49 -12.14 -45.77
C SER A 357 -30.45 -12.79 -44.76
N GLY A 358 -29.92 -13.35 -43.66
CA GLY A 358 -30.70 -14.08 -42.68
C GLY A 358 -31.12 -15.48 -43.14
N GLU A 359 -30.58 -15.92 -44.27
CA GLU A 359 -30.74 -17.26 -44.85
C GLU A 359 -29.35 -17.89 -45.00
N VAL A 360 -29.30 -19.21 -44.99
CA VAL A 360 -28.05 -19.98 -45.11
C VAL A 360 -28.12 -20.76 -46.40
N SER A 361 -27.25 -20.40 -47.33
CA SER A 361 -27.14 -21.09 -48.62
C SER A 361 -26.17 -22.26 -48.58
N LYS A 362 -26.34 -23.23 -49.49
CA LYS A 362 -25.43 -24.39 -49.62
C LYS A 362 -23.96 -23.95 -49.77
N PRO A 363 -23.59 -22.97 -50.62
CA PRO A 363 -22.21 -22.54 -50.76
C PRO A 363 -21.62 -21.95 -49.47
N GLU A 364 -22.43 -21.28 -48.66
CA GLU A 364 -21.98 -20.70 -47.39
C GLU A 364 -21.73 -21.78 -46.34
N TRP A 365 -22.65 -22.75 -46.23
CA TRP A 365 -22.43 -23.93 -45.40
C TRP A 365 -21.13 -24.66 -45.77
N VAL A 366 -20.93 -24.94 -47.06
CA VAL A 366 -19.74 -25.67 -47.52
C VAL A 366 -18.45 -24.89 -47.18
N LYS A 367 -18.45 -23.56 -47.33
CA LYS A 367 -17.31 -22.73 -46.94
C LYS A 367 -17.04 -22.80 -45.43
N PHE A 368 -18.09 -22.70 -44.62
CA PHE A 368 -17.98 -22.84 -43.17
C PHE A 368 -17.46 -24.21 -42.77
N TYR A 369 -18.10 -25.29 -43.26
CA TYR A 369 -17.76 -26.67 -42.92
C TYR A 369 -16.31 -27.00 -43.28
N ARG A 370 -15.85 -26.58 -44.47
CA ARG A 370 -14.44 -26.76 -44.87
C ARG A 370 -13.47 -25.94 -44.02
N ALA A 371 -13.84 -24.72 -43.63
CA ALA A 371 -12.99 -23.88 -42.79
C ALA A 371 -12.90 -24.41 -41.36
N TRP A 372 -14.00 -24.93 -40.84
CA TRP A 372 -14.08 -25.57 -39.53
C TRP A 372 -13.29 -26.89 -39.51
N THR A 373 -13.58 -27.82 -40.43
CA THR A 373 -12.89 -29.11 -40.50
C THR A 373 -11.38 -28.95 -40.74
N LYS A 374 -10.96 -27.97 -41.55
CA LYS A 374 -9.55 -27.64 -41.76
C LYS A 374 -8.86 -27.08 -40.51
N ALA A 375 -9.60 -26.50 -39.58
CA ALA A 375 -9.03 -26.01 -38.33
C ALA A 375 -8.72 -27.15 -37.34
N GLU A 376 -9.23 -28.36 -37.57
CA GLU A 376 -9.04 -29.55 -36.71
C GLU A 376 -9.46 -29.31 -35.25
N MET A 377 -10.42 -28.41 -35.03
CA MET A 377 -10.99 -28.08 -33.72
C MET A 377 -12.42 -28.64 -33.62
N ASN A 378 -12.90 -28.89 -32.40
CA ASN A 378 -14.32 -29.13 -32.21
C ASN A 378 -15.14 -27.87 -32.58
N VAL A 379 -16.43 -28.04 -32.85
CA VAL A 379 -17.29 -26.96 -33.36
C VAL A 379 -17.40 -25.80 -32.37
N GLU A 380 -17.43 -26.11 -31.07
CA GLU A 380 -17.57 -25.15 -29.98
C GLU A 380 -16.35 -24.24 -29.89
N GLU A 381 -15.14 -24.81 -29.85
CA GLU A 381 -13.88 -24.07 -29.82
C GLU A 381 -13.69 -23.25 -31.09
N TYR A 382 -14.08 -23.80 -32.25
CA TYR A 382 -14.00 -23.07 -33.52
C TYR A 382 -14.90 -21.83 -33.53
N LEU A 383 -16.14 -21.96 -33.04
CA LEU A 383 -17.07 -20.84 -32.93
C LEU A 383 -16.61 -19.82 -31.87
N LEU A 384 -16.04 -20.27 -30.75
CA LEU A 384 -15.47 -19.37 -29.74
C LEU A 384 -14.29 -18.57 -30.28
N LYS A 385 -13.42 -19.19 -31.08
CA LYS A 385 -12.33 -18.50 -31.77
C LYS A 385 -12.84 -17.42 -32.72
N ILE A 386 -13.87 -17.72 -33.50
CA ILE A 386 -14.50 -16.71 -34.39
C ILE A 386 -15.12 -15.57 -33.56
N ALA A 387 -15.73 -15.89 -32.42
CA ALA A 387 -16.28 -14.89 -31.51
C ALA A 387 -15.21 -13.97 -30.92
N SER A 388 -14.04 -14.51 -30.54
CA SER A 388 -12.91 -13.72 -30.01
C SER A 388 -12.27 -12.84 -31.07
N ASP A 389 -12.14 -13.35 -32.31
CA ASP A 389 -11.56 -12.61 -33.43
C ASP A 389 -12.50 -11.49 -33.91
N ASN A 390 -13.79 -11.57 -33.58
CA ASN A 390 -14.80 -10.58 -33.94
C ASN A 390 -15.55 -10.10 -32.68
N PRO A 391 -14.91 -9.32 -31.78
CA PRO A 391 -15.53 -8.87 -30.54
C PRO A 391 -16.75 -7.98 -30.82
N THR A 392 -17.78 -8.06 -29.96
CA THR A 392 -18.93 -7.14 -30.05
C THR A 392 -18.50 -5.69 -29.83
N ALA A 393 -19.26 -4.72 -30.33
CA ALA A 393 -18.99 -3.29 -30.08
C ALA A 393 -18.87 -2.98 -28.57
N THR A 394 -19.67 -3.66 -27.75
CA THR A 394 -19.59 -3.58 -26.28
C THR A 394 -18.28 -4.15 -25.74
N GLN A 395 -17.87 -5.36 -26.16
CA GLN A 395 -16.58 -5.95 -25.77
C GLN A 395 -15.39 -5.11 -26.24
N LEU A 396 -15.45 -4.56 -27.46
CA LEU A 396 -14.44 -3.66 -27.99
C LEU A 396 -14.39 -2.33 -27.22
N ALA A 397 -15.55 -1.80 -26.80
CA ALA A 397 -15.61 -0.62 -25.93
C ALA A 397 -15.04 -0.91 -24.54
N TYR A 398 -15.31 -2.08 -23.96
CA TYR A 398 -14.71 -2.51 -22.70
C TYR A 398 -13.20 -2.69 -22.80
N GLN A 399 -12.70 -3.33 -23.86
CA GLN A 399 -11.27 -3.49 -24.12
C GLN A 399 -10.60 -2.12 -24.28
N LYS A 400 -11.16 -1.24 -25.12
CA LYS A 400 -10.65 0.13 -25.29
C LYS A 400 -10.71 0.95 -24.00
N ALA A 401 -11.74 0.77 -23.18
CA ALA A 401 -11.84 1.45 -21.88
C ALA A 401 -10.80 0.91 -20.87
N ALA A 402 -10.52 -0.39 -20.90
CA ALA A 402 -9.47 -1.00 -20.09
C ALA A 402 -8.08 -0.53 -20.52
N GLU A 403 -7.80 -0.50 -21.82
CA GLU A 403 -6.57 0.05 -22.39
C GLU A 403 -6.42 1.54 -22.07
N ALA A 404 -7.47 2.34 -22.23
CA ALA A 404 -7.45 3.76 -21.87
C ALA A 404 -7.21 3.99 -20.37
N ARG A 405 -7.76 3.14 -19.49
CA ARG A 405 -7.45 3.17 -18.05
C ARG A 405 -6.01 2.78 -17.76
N ALA A 406 -5.49 1.75 -18.42
CA ALA A 406 -4.10 1.33 -18.27
C ALA A 406 -3.14 2.44 -18.74
N GLU A 407 -3.43 3.09 -19.87
CA GLU A 407 -2.64 4.20 -20.36
C GLU A 407 -2.76 5.44 -19.48
N MET A 408 -3.95 5.75 -18.96
CA MET A 408 -4.14 6.84 -18.00
C MET A 408 -3.35 6.61 -16.71
N ASN A 409 -3.35 5.39 -16.17
CA ASN A 409 -2.55 5.02 -15.01
C ASN A 409 -1.05 5.18 -15.30
N LYS A 410 -0.59 4.75 -16.48
CA LYS A 410 0.81 4.92 -16.92
C LYS A 410 1.19 6.40 -17.07
N ARG A 411 0.30 7.24 -17.61
CA ARG A 411 0.53 8.69 -17.72
C ARG A 411 0.53 9.36 -16.35
N MET A 412 -0.33 8.93 -15.43
CA MET A 412 -0.34 9.44 -14.05
C MET A 412 0.93 9.08 -13.29
N SER A 413 1.49 7.87 -13.48
CA SER A 413 2.77 7.52 -12.88
C SER A 413 3.90 8.39 -13.43
N MET A 414 4.00 8.52 -14.77
CA MET A 414 5.01 9.38 -15.40
C MET A 414 4.87 10.86 -14.99
N ALA A 415 3.65 11.38 -14.88
CA ALA A 415 3.43 12.76 -14.43
C ALA A 415 3.86 12.98 -12.97
N LYS A 416 3.65 11.98 -12.11
CA LYS A 416 4.10 11.99 -10.72
C LYS A 416 5.62 12.01 -10.64
N ASP A 417 6.29 11.22 -11.48
CA ASP A 417 7.75 11.17 -11.57
C ASP A 417 8.33 12.49 -12.08
N MET A 418 7.76 13.06 -13.15
CA MET A 418 8.17 14.36 -13.69
C MET A 418 7.94 15.52 -12.70
N ALA A 419 6.84 15.48 -11.93
CA ALA A 419 6.61 16.47 -10.87
C ALA A 419 7.65 16.36 -9.75
N GLY A 420 8.07 15.13 -9.42
CA GLY A 420 9.19 14.88 -8.51
C GLY A 420 10.51 15.47 -9.02
N ASP A 421 10.84 15.25 -10.30
CA ASP A 421 12.06 15.76 -10.91
C ASP A 421 12.08 17.29 -11.05
N ALA A 422 10.94 17.90 -11.40
CA ALA A 422 10.83 19.35 -11.44
C ALA A 422 11.02 20.00 -10.06
N ALA A 423 10.49 19.36 -9.00
CA ALA A 423 10.72 19.81 -7.62
C ALA A 423 12.21 19.70 -7.23
N LYS A 424 12.89 18.62 -7.63
CA LYS A 424 14.34 18.45 -7.42
C LYS A 424 15.16 19.51 -8.17
N MET A 425 14.84 19.81 -9.43
CA MET A 425 15.51 20.88 -10.18
C MET A 425 15.27 22.27 -9.58
N GLY A 426 14.05 22.56 -9.11
CA GLY A 426 13.73 23.83 -8.44
C GLY A 426 14.53 24.02 -7.15
N ALA A 427 14.75 22.95 -6.38
CA ALA A 427 15.60 22.98 -5.19
C ALA A 427 17.07 23.24 -5.54
N GLY A 428 17.61 22.56 -6.57
CA GLY A 428 19.00 22.76 -7.02
C GLY A 428 19.30 24.17 -7.53
N LEU A 429 18.35 24.80 -8.23
CA LEU A 429 18.47 26.19 -8.70
C LEU A 429 18.49 27.20 -7.55
N MET A 430 17.68 26.98 -6.50
CA MET A 430 17.73 27.83 -5.30
C MET A 430 19.05 27.70 -4.53
N GLU A 431 19.65 26.51 -4.54
CA GLU A 431 20.93 26.26 -3.88
C GLU A 431 22.11 26.91 -4.63
N MET A 432 22.14 26.83 -5.97
CA MET A 432 23.09 27.58 -6.79
C MET A 432 22.95 29.10 -6.62
N GLY A 433 21.73 29.61 -6.45
CA GLY A 433 21.49 31.03 -6.17
C GLY A 433 22.11 31.51 -4.85
N LYS A 434 22.12 30.66 -3.81
CA LYS A 434 22.73 30.98 -2.52
C LYS A 434 24.26 30.98 -2.56
N GLY A 435 24.88 30.04 -3.29
CA GLY A 435 26.34 29.95 -3.40
C GLY A 435 26.99 31.16 -4.09
N LYS A 436 26.28 31.85 -4.99
CA LYS A 436 26.80 33.03 -5.68
C LYS A 436 26.72 34.33 -4.85
N MET A 437 25.80 34.42 -3.89
CA MET A 437 25.71 35.62 -3.02
C MET A 437 26.75 35.62 -1.89
N THR A 438 27.16 34.45 -1.38
CA THR A 438 28.15 34.37 -0.30
C THR A 438 29.59 34.67 -0.77
N GLY A 439 29.92 34.43 -2.03
CA GLY A 439 31.24 34.75 -2.58
C GLY A 439 31.54 36.25 -2.76
N LEU A 440 30.52 37.10 -2.84
CA LEU A 440 30.69 38.55 -3.09
C LEU A 440 30.89 39.39 -1.82
N MET A 441 30.67 38.83 -0.62
CA MET A 441 30.84 39.57 0.65
C MET A 441 32.11 39.21 1.44
N GLY A 442 32.95 38.31 0.94
CA GLY A 442 34.18 37.84 1.62
C GLY A 442 35.46 38.64 1.34
N GLY A 443 35.40 39.69 0.50
CA GLY A 443 36.55 40.54 0.18
C GLY A 443 36.88 41.50 1.33
N GLY A 444 37.66 41.03 2.31
CA GLY A 444 38.11 41.82 3.45
C GLY A 444 38.88 43.07 3.05
N MET A 445 38.40 44.24 3.52
CA MET A 445 39.15 45.50 3.44
C MET A 445 40.38 45.43 4.36
N PRO A 446 41.58 45.80 3.86
CA PRO A 446 42.78 45.84 4.68
C PRO A 446 42.73 47.00 5.68
N LYS A 447 42.88 46.67 6.97
CA LYS A 447 43.02 47.63 8.08
C LYS A 447 44.32 48.43 7.92
N MET A 448 44.21 49.73 7.66
CA MET A 448 45.33 50.67 7.82
C MET A 448 45.56 50.95 9.30
N GLY A 449 46.77 50.61 9.77
CA GLY A 449 47.26 50.93 11.10
C GLY A 449 47.75 52.37 11.18
N PHE A 450 47.32 53.09 12.20
CA PHE A 450 47.85 54.39 12.59
C PHE A 450 48.57 54.28 13.94
N GLY A 451 49.75 54.88 14.01
CA GLY A 451 50.52 55.13 15.24
C GLY A 451 51.98 54.72 15.12
N LYS A 452 52.95 55.46 15.64
CA LYS A 452 52.98 56.82 16.18
C LYS A 452 54.44 57.26 16.17
#